data_AF-A0A8T5S3Y8-F1
#
_entry.id   AF-A0A8T5S3Y8-F1
#
_cell.length_a   1.000
_cell.length_b   1.000
_cell.length_c   1.000
_cell.angle_alpha   90.00
_cell.angle_beta   90.00
_cell.angle_gamma   90.00
#
_symmetry.space_group_name_H-M   'P 1'
#
loop_
_entity.id
_entity.type
_entity.pdbx_description
1 polymer ?
#
loop_
_entity_poly.entity_id
_entity_poly.type
_entity_poly.pdbx_seq_one_letter_code
_entity_poly.pdbx_strand_id
1 'polypeptide(L)'
;MMYNNLDDLPPEYEEELGQLETQISELFALLEKSDIQISLLKDENFQLKAQIQKLQQQPKPAQYKSPQVETIKVPTEVVATVIPTDTSLRENKRKCPNCGAQGFSIKEVDDKTRIICYAPSRIYMKKKVCTKCRFEF
;
A
#
# COMPACT_ATOMS: atom_id res chain seq x y z
N MET A 1 -46.24 -19.20 57.49
CA MET A 1 -45.44 -20.42 57.28
C MET A 1 -45.37 -20.63 55.77
N MET A 2 -44.26 -20.71 55.06
CA MET A 2 -42.83 -20.51 55.30
C MET A 2 -42.30 -20.09 53.91
N TYR A 3 -41.75 -18.90 53.76
CA TYR A 3 -40.93 -18.58 52.58
C TYR A 3 -39.53 -19.15 52.85
N ASN A 4 -39.34 -20.43 52.57
CA ASN A 4 -38.03 -21.08 52.63
C ASN A 4 -37.96 -22.01 51.42
N ASN A 5 -37.30 -21.56 50.36
CA ASN A 5 -36.59 -22.32 49.33
C ASN A 5 -36.04 -21.30 48.33
N LEU A 6 -35.13 -20.45 48.82
CA LEU A 6 -34.31 -19.54 47.99
C LEU A 6 -32.98 -20.22 47.60
N ASP A 7 -32.80 -21.51 47.93
CA ASP A 7 -31.54 -22.23 47.84
C ASP A 7 -31.46 -23.25 46.68
N ASP A 8 -32.54 -23.53 45.95
CA ASP A 8 -32.51 -24.43 44.78
C ASP A 8 -32.70 -23.62 43.49
N LEU A 9 -31.62 -23.01 43.02
CA LEU A 9 -31.53 -22.58 41.62
C LEU A 9 -31.57 -23.84 40.73
N PRO A 10 -32.42 -23.89 39.69
CA PRO A 10 -32.44 -25.04 38.80
C PRO A 10 -31.04 -25.26 38.20
N PRO A 11 -30.56 -26.52 38.13
CA PRO A 11 -29.18 -26.84 37.74
C PRO A 11 -28.80 -26.31 36.35
N GLU A 12 -29.78 -26.10 35.47
CA GLU A 12 -29.61 -25.47 34.16
C GLU A 12 -29.09 -24.04 34.26
N TYR A 13 -29.55 -23.24 35.24
CA TYR A 13 -29.07 -21.87 35.43
C TYR A 13 -27.66 -21.83 36.03
N GLU A 14 -27.29 -22.79 36.88
CA GLU A 14 -25.93 -22.91 37.39
C GLU A 14 -24.94 -23.25 36.27
N GLU A 15 -25.34 -24.13 35.35
CA GLU A 15 -24.55 -24.46 34.16
C GLU A 15 -24.39 -23.25 33.22
N GLU A 16 -25.49 -22.52 32.94
CA GLU A 16 -25.44 -21.29 32.14
C GLU A 16 -24.54 -20.23 32.77
N LEU A 17 -24.60 -20.04 34.09
CA LEU A 17 -23.73 -19.10 34.81
C LEU A 17 -22.25 -19.49 34.67
N GLY A 18 -21.91 -20.77 34.79
CA GLY A 18 -20.54 -21.25 34.59
C GLY A 18 -20.04 -21.04 33.16
N GLN A 19 -20.91 -21.24 32.16
CA GLN A 19 -20.59 -20.97 30.76
C GLN A 19 -20.37 -19.47 30.51
N LEU A 20 -21.23 -18.61 31.06
CA LEU A 20 -21.10 -17.16 30.98
C LEU A 20 -19.80 -16.67 31.65
N GLU A 21 -19.46 -17.19 32.83
CA GLU A 21 -18.24 -16.83 33.55
C GLU A 21 -16.98 -17.23 32.77
N THR A 22 -17.01 -18.39 32.11
CA THR A 22 -15.94 -18.84 31.21
C THR A 22 -15.79 -17.91 30.01
N GLN A 23 -16.89 -17.57 29.34
CA GLN A 23 -16.88 -16.63 28.20
C GLN A 23 -16.37 -15.25 28.59
N ILE A 24 -16.78 -14.74 29.76
CA ILE A 24 -16.31 -13.46 30.29
C ILE A 24 -14.79 -13.51 30.49
N SER A 25 -14.28 -14.59 31.09
CA SER A 25 -12.85 -14.77 31.33
C SER A 25 -12.04 -14.83 30.02
N GLU A 26 -12.54 -15.55 29.01
CA GLU A 26 -11.92 -15.62 27.69
C GLU A 26 -11.90 -14.26 26.99
N LEU A 27 -13.00 -13.50 27.05
CA LEU A 27 -13.08 -12.16 26.47
C LEU A 27 -12.10 -11.19 27.13
N PHE A 28 -11.94 -11.26 28.46
CA PHE A 28 -10.95 -10.44 29.17
C PHE A 28 -9.51 -10.78 28.74
N ALA A 29 -9.18 -12.07 28.62
CA ALA A 29 -7.86 -12.48 28.13
C ALA A 29 -7.58 -12.02 26.69
N LEU A 30 -8.60 -12.05 25.82
CA LEU A 30 -8.49 -11.56 24.44
C LEU A 30 -8.32 -10.04 24.39
N LEU A 31 -9.00 -9.29 25.26
CA LEU A 31 -8.85 -7.84 25.38
C LEU A 31 -7.44 -7.48 25.82
N GLU A 32 -6.93 -8.10 26.88
CA GLU A 32 -5.57 -7.87 27.38
C GLU A 32 -4.52 -8.17 26.30
N LYS A 33 -4.66 -9.30 25.60
CA LYS A 33 -3.78 -9.65 24.49
C LYS A 33 -3.81 -8.62 23.36
N SER A 34 -4.99 -8.12 23.03
CA SER A 34 -5.17 -7.11 21.98
C SER A 34 -4.55 -5.76 22.39
N ASP A 35 -4.69 -5.36 23.65
CA ASP A 35 -4.11 -4.13 24.18
C ASP A 35 -2.58 -4.17 24.15
N ILE A 36 -1.98 -5.30 24.55
CA ILE A 36 -0.53 -5.53 24.44
C ILE A 36 -0.08 -5.41 22.98
N GLN A 37 -0.80 -6.06 22.05
CA GLN A 37 -0.46 -6.01 20.63
C GLN A 37 -0.56 -4.58 20.06
N ILE A 38 -1.57 -3.82 20.45
CA ILE A 38 -1.74 -2.42 20.05
C ILE A 38 -0.56 -1.58 20.56
N SER A 39 -0.13 -1.79 21.80
CA SER A 39 1.02 -1.07 22.37
C SER A 39 2.30 -1.35 21.57
N LEU A 40 2.59 -2.62 21.27
CA LEU A 40 3.76 -3.03 20.50
C LEU A 40 3.76 -2.41 19.10
N LEU A 41 2.62 -2.46 18.40
CA LEU A 41 2.49 -1.89 17.06
C LEU A 41 2.60 -0.36 17.04
N LYS A 42 2.18 0.31 18.13
CA LYS A 42 2.36 1.77 18.28
C LYS A 42 3.84 2.11 18.43
N ASP A 43 4.57 1.37 19.24
CA ASP A 43 6.01 1.57 19.46
C ASP A 43 6.81 1.30 18.18
N GLU A 44 6.50 0.22 17.46
CA GLU A 44 7.13 -0.10 16.18
C GLU A 44 6.84 0.99 15.13
N ASN A 45 5.59 1.45 15.02
CA ASN A 45 5.25 2.55 14.12
C ASN A 45 6.00 3.84 14.46
N PHE A 46 6.17 4.15 15.74
CA PHE A 46 6.93 5.32 16.17
C PHE A 46 8.39 5.21 15.74
N GLN A 47 9.02 4.05 15.94
CA GLN A 47 10.40 3.80 15.53
C GLN A 47 10.59 3.87 14.01
N LEU A 48 9.69 3.25 13.24
CA LEU A 48 9.75 3.29 11.77
C LEU A 48 9.58 4.72 11.24
N LYS A 49 8.68 5.51 11.80
CA LYS A 49 8.53 6.94 11.45
C LYS A 49 9.81 7.72 11.72
N ALA A 50 10.45 7.50 12.86
CA ALA A 50 11.73 8.14 13.18
C ALA A 50 12.84 7.74 12.20
N GLN A 51 12.89 6.47 11.78
CA GLN A 51 13.86 5.98 10.80
C GLN A 51 13.65 6.58 9.41
N ILE A 52 12.39 6.66 8.96
CA ILE A 52 12.02 7.31 7.70
C ILE A 52 12.45 8.78 7.71
N GLN A 53 12.20 9.49 8.81
CA GLN A 53 12.61 10.89 8.95
C GLN A 53 14.12 11.06 8.82
N LYS A 54 14.92 10.19 9.45
CA LYS A 54 16.39 10.20 9.34
C LYS A 54 16.87 9.98 7.90
N LEU A 55 16.24 9.06 7.16
CA LEU A 55 16.59 8.78 5.77
C LEU A 55 16.23 9.94 4.83
N GLN A 56 15.10 10.60 5.07
CA GLN A 56 14.68 11.78 4.28
C GLN A 56 15.58 12.99 4.49
N GLN A 57 16.20 13.12 5.67
CA GLN A 57 17.13 14.20 5.98
C GLN A 57 18.55 13.98 5.44
N GLN A 58 18.85 12.84 4.79
CA GLN A 58 20.14 12.69 4.11
C GLN A 58 20.24 13.69 2.96
N PRO A 59 21.25 14.58 2.96
CA PRO A 59 21.48 15.49 1.84
C PRO A 59 21.81 14.67 0.59
N LYS A 60 21.15 15.00 -0.53
CA LYS A 60 21.52 14.48 -1.86
C LYS A 60 23.02 14.71 -2.08
N PRO A 61 23.79 13.71 -2.54
CA PRO A 61 25.18 13.94 -2.94
C PRO A 61 25.21 15.03 -4.01
N ALA A 62 26.17 15.95 -3.87
CA ALA A 62 26.33 17.13 -4.71
C ALA A 62 26.29 16.75 -6.19
N GLN A 63 25.28 17.25 -6.89
CA GLN A 63 25.11 17.07 -8.32
C GLN A 63 26.18 17.90 -9.02
N TYR A 64 27.22 17.25 -9.54
CA TYR A 64 28.24 17.89 -10.37
C TYR A 64 27.55 18.57 -11.56
N LYS A 65 27.65 19.90 -11.62
CA LYS A 65 27.22 20.69 -12.78
C LYS A 65 28.18 20.39 -13.94
N SER A 66 27.75 19.57 -14.88
CA SER A 66 28.40 19.46 -16.19
C SER A 66 28.21 20.77 -16.98
N PRO A 67 29.23 21.24 -17.71
CA PRO A 67 29.23 22.55 -18.38
C PRO A 67 28.11 22.66 -19.44
N GLN A 68 27.53 23.85 -19.53
CA GLN A 68 26.42 24.17 -20.42
C GLN A 68 26.86 24.10 -21.89
N VAL A 69 26.13 23.34 -22.69
CA VAL A 69 26.21 23.37 -24.15
C VAL A 69 25.19 24.40 -24.63
N GLU A 70 25.69 25.51 -25.18
CA GLU A 70 24.88 26.51 -25.87
C GLU A 70 24.13 25.84 -27.04
N THR A 71 22.80 25.81 -26.96
CA THR A 71 21.96 25.39 -28.08
C THR A 71 21.04 26.54 -28.47
N ILE A 72 21.49 27.25 -29.52
CA ILE A 72 20.77 27.96 -30.59
C ILE A 72 19.27 28.22 -30.32
N LYS A 73 18.92 29.50 -30.22
CA LYS A 73 17.55 30.02 -30.18
C LYS A 73 16.86 29.83 -31.54
N VAL A 74 15.73 29.13 -31.56
CA VAL A 74 14.74 29.22 -32.63
C VAL A 74 13.40 29.64 -32.01
N PRO A 75 12.78 30.75 -32.44
CA PRO A 75 11.49 31.19 -31.89
C PRO A 75 10.33 30.61 -32.71
N THR A 76 9.42 29.85 -32.09
CA THR A 76 8.06 29.65 -32.63
C THR A 76 7.06 29.33 -31.52
N GLU A 77 6.24 30.35 -31.25
CA GLU A 77 4.82 30.38 -30.87
C GLU A 77 4.22 29.43 -29.82
N VAL A 78 3.46 30.09 -28.94
CA VAL A 78 2.86 29.61 -27.71
C VAL A 78 1.44 29.11 -28.01
N VAL A 79 1.17 27.83 -27.77
CA VAL A 79 -0.21 27.36 -27.54
C VAL A 79 -0.21 26.54 -26.25
N ALA A 80 -0.66 27.17 -25.17
CA ALA A 80 -0.81 26.56 -23.87
C ALA A 80 -1.95 25.53 -23.92
N THR A 81 -1.62 24.26 -23.68
CA THR A 81 -2.59 23.24 -23.26
C THR A 81 -2.13 22.68 -21.93
N VAL A 82 -2.95 22.88 -20.90
CA VAL A 82 -2.72 22.44 -19.53
C VAL A 82 -2.84 20.92 -19.49
N ILE A 83 -1.74 20.19 -19.26
CA ILE A 83 -1.74 18.76 -18.95
C ILE A 83 -1.07 18.61 -17.57
N PRO A 84 -1.69 17.87 -16.63
CA PRO A 84 -1.18 17.77 -15.26
C PRO A 84 0.20 17.12 -15.26
N THR A 85 1.11 17.81 -14.57
CA THR A 85 2.43 17.38 -14.14
C THR A 85 2.34 16.10 -13.30
N ASP A 86 2.48 14.93 -13.94
CA ASP A 86 3.25 13.82 -13.38
C ASP A 86 3.49 12.74 -14.46
N THR A 87 4.56 12.86 -15.24
CA THR A 87 5.07 11.73 -16.02
C THR A 87 6.57 11.86 -16.20
N SER A 88 7.28 11.29 -15.22
CA SER A 88 8.57 10.62 -15.34
C SER A 88 9.39 10.94 -16.60
N LEU A 89 10.42 11.78 -16.43
CA LEU A 89 11.50 12.12 -17.37
C LEU A 89 12.36 10.92 -17.85
N ARG A 90 11.85 9.68 -17.83
CA ARG A 90 12.58 8.45 -18.23
C ARG A 90 12.11 7.80 -19.54
N GLU A 91 11.14 8.36 -20.26
CA GLU A 91 10.38 7.61 -21.29
C GLU A 91 10.91 7.64 -22.73
N ASN A 92 12.13 8.09 -23.01
CA ASN A 92 12.61 8.22 -24.41
C ASN A 92 13.46 7.05 -24.93
N LYS A 93 13.20 5.78 -24.54
CA LYS A 93 13.81 4.58 -25.18
C LYS A 93 12.91 3.32 -25.23
N ARG A 94 11.59 3.41 -25.03
CA ARG A 94 10.71 2.21 -25.12
C ARG A 94 10.37 1.93 -26.60
N LYS A 95 10.85 0.82 -27.16
CA LYS A 95 10.55 0.35 -28.54
C LYS A 95 9.80 -0.97 -28.50
N CYS A 96 8.74 -1.09 -29.29
CA CYS A 96 8.01 -2.35 -29.46
C CYS A 96 8.89 -3.36 -30.21
N PRO A 97 9.07 -4.59 -29.69
CA PRO A 97 9.85 -5.61 -30.39
C PRO A 97 9.15 -6.14 -31.64
N ASN A 98 7.83 -6.04 -31.72
CA ASN A 98 7.05 -6.57 -32.85
C ASN A 98 6.95 -5.58 -34.04
N CYS A 99 6.62 -4.30 -33.79
CA CYS A 99 6.40 -3.32 -34.86
C CYS A 99 7.36 -2.11 -34.85
N GLY A 100 8.28 -2.05 -33.88
CA GLY A 100 9.24 -0.95 -33.78
C GLY A 100 8.66 0.40 -33.33
N ALA A 101 7.38 0.48 -32.99
CA ALA A 101 6.78 1.71 -32.46
C ALA A 101 7.45 2.16 -31.16
N GLN A 102 7.57 3.46 -30.93
CA GLN A 102 8.34 4.02 -29.82
C GLN A 102 7.58 5.08 -29.01
N GLY A 103 8.09 5.37 -27.82
CA GLY A 103 7.58 6.44 -26.94
C GLY A 103 6.13 6.19 -26.51
N PHE A 104 5.26 7.16 -26.76
CA PHE A 104 3.82 7.15 -26.41
C PHE A 104 3.02 5.98 -27.01
N SER A 105 3.58 5.27 -27.98
CA SER A 105 2.96 4.06 -28.53
C SER A 105 3.09 2.83 -27.62
N ILE A 106 3.80 2.94 -26.49
CA ILE A 106 3.98 1.88 -25.49
C ILE A 106 3.30 2.31 -24.18
N LYS A 107 2.30 1.56 -23.74
CA LYS A 107 1.59 1.78 -22.48
C LYS A 107 1.94 0.69 -21.47
N GLU A 108 1.96 1.03 -20.19
CA GLU A 108 2.06 0.04 -19.11
C GLU A 108 0.65 -0.31 -18.60
N VAL A 109 0.36 -1.60 -18.51
CA VAL A 109 -0.95 -2.16 -18.11
C VAL A 109 -0.72 -3.27 -17.08
N ASP A 110 -1.68 -3.48 -16.19
CA ASP A 110 -1.62 -4.58 -15.21
C ASP A 110 -1.79 -5.95 -15.88
N ASP A 111 -0.86 -6.86 -15.59
CA ASP A 111 -0.94 -8.27 -15.92
C ASP A 111 -1.71 -9.02 -14.84
N LYS A 112 -3.01 -9.19 -15.07
CA LYS A 112 -3.91 -9.90 -14.15
C LYS A 112 -3.56 -11.38 -13.94
N THR A 113 -2.64 -11.94 -14.74
CA THR A 113 -2.17 -13.32 -14.58
C THR A 113 -1.07 -13.46 -13.54
N ARG A 114 -0.38 -12.36 -13.20
CA ARG A 114 0.75 -12.36 -12.26
C ARG A 114 0.49 -11.42 -11.10
N ILE A 115 0.16 -12.01 -9.95
CA ILE A 115 -0.09 -11.28 -8.71
C ILE A 115 1.21 -11.21 -7.92
N ILE A 116 1.63 -9.99 -7.56
CA ILE A 116 2.79 -9.73 -6.71
C ILE A 116 2.41 -9.87 -5.23
N CYS A 117 1.26 -9.33 -4.85
CA CYS A 117 0.77 -9.38 -3.46
C CYS A 117 -0.75 -9.50 -3.40
N TYR A 118 -1.27 -10.22 -2.40
CA TYR A 118 -2.70 -10.48 -2.20
C TYR A 118 -3.35 -9.60 -1.11
N ALA A 119 -2.59 -8.93 -0.24
CA ALA A 119 -3.10 -8.13 0.87
C ALA A 119 -2.32 -6.82 1.05
N PRO A 120 -2.97 -5.68 1.39
CA PRO A 120 -4.41 -5.49 1.66
C PRO A 120 -5.28 -5.40 0.39
N SER A 121 -4.67 -5.25 -0.79
CA SER A 121 -5.35 -5.32 -2.08
C SER A 121 -4.47 -6.09 -3.08
N ARG A 122 -5.08 -6.64 -4.13
CA ARG A 122 -4.33 -7.39 -5.16
C ARG A 122 -3.47 -6.43 -5.98
N ILE A 123 -2.16 -6.58 -5.87
CA ILE A 123 -1.19 -5.84 -6.68
C ILE A 123 -0.74 -6.76 -7.81
N TYR A 124 -0.97 -6.34 -9.04
CA TYR A 124 -0.58 -7.07 -10.24
C TYR A 124 0.75 -6.57 -10.79
N MET A 125 1.48 -7.45 -11.47
CA MET A 125 2.69 -7.07 -12.19
C MET A 125 2.35 -6.16 -13.37
N LYS A 126 3.19 -5.18 -13.69
CA LYS A 126 3.02 -4.34 -14.89
C LYS A 126 3.63 -5.03 -16.11
N LYS A 127 2.93 -5.00 -17.24
CA LYS A 127 3.40 -5.38 -18.58
C LYS A 127 3.31 -4.19 -19.54
N LYS A 128 4.10 -4.20 -20.61
CA LYS A 128 4.06 -3.17 -21.66
C LYS A 128 3.22 -3.66 -22.83
N VAL A 129 2.35 -2.80 -23.33
CA VAL A 129 1.48 -3.08 -24.47
C VAL A 129 1.72 -2.03 -25.54
N CYS A 130 2.03 -2.47 -26.75
CA CYS A 130 2.09 -1.57 -27.88
C CYS A 130 0.67 -1.23 -28.36
N THR A 131 0.33 0.05 -28.41
CA THR A 131 -0.99 0.50 -28.87
C THR A 131 -1.19 0.34 -30.38
N LYS A 132 -0.11 0.23 -31.15
CA LYS A 132 -0.17 0.05 -32.61
C LYS A 132 -0.46 -1.39 -33.02
N CYS A 133 0.30 -2.35 -32.50
CA CYS A 133 0.17 -3.77 -32.89
C CYS A 133 -0.40 -4.67 -31.80
N ARG A 134 -0.79 -4.11 -30.64
CA ARG A 134 -1.34 -4.83 -29.48
C ARG A 134 -0.43 -5.91 -28.89
N PHE A 135 0.85 -5.91 -29.25
CA PHE A 135 1.82 -6.85 -28.71
C PHE A 135 2.15 -6.52 -27.25
N GLU A 136 2.12 -7.54 -26.40
CA GLU A 136 2.39 -7.45 -24.97
C GLU A 136 3.78 -8.02 -24.65
N PHE A 137 4.56 -7.32 -23.82
CA PHE A 137 5.93 -7.71 -23.45
C PHE A 137 6.41 -7.09 -22.14
#